data_AF-A0A512BIJ4-F1
#
_entry.id   AF-A0A512BIJ4-F1
#
_cell.length_a   1.000
_cell.length_b   1.000
_cell.length_c   1.000
_cell.angle_alpha   90.00
_cell.angle_beta   90.00
_cell.angle_gamma   90.00
#
_symmetry.space_group_name_H-M   'P 1'
#
loop_
_entity.id
_entity.type
_entity.pdbx_description
1 polymer ?
#
loop_
_entity_poly.entity_id
_entity_poly.type
_entity_poly.pdbx_seq_one_letter_code
_entity_poly.pdbx_strand_id
1 'polypeptide(L)'
;MKHYKDFIIKLQTLDIKTAQKRQDESRNPENFSIYVISHQNPYLSDTFRNELKELKELAVIDILNLSSDQIQLQLHRLGELREHYHQFWNSLKHSDVPVGSEHLTDLLYSLNLNELFIVPELSFQDHAKADDYFITDLQDSIRARQNALEEFEQSVFKATRQGKEAEKTDNIKPVKKEEPKPVFKESVIAELYELVKDYFKPIDHPQLKSLLTGEIEVEHTLAFRGAGNQLADAFKQLFEANLIIGCNKAQLISWIIEHFTYSDKGAVKNYSEKYLLDIISSNTKTCQSPILNVRKKDGQFVILPLQRNNRNNKT
;
A
#
# COMPACT_ATOMS: atom_id res chain seq x y z
N MET A 1 -22.42 -1.70 -11.78
CA MET A 1 -21.20 -1.04 -12.33
C MET A 1 -21.38 0.44 -12.67
N LYS A 2 -22.59 0.99 -12.64
CA LYS A 2 -22.83 2.42 -12.89
C LYS A 2 -22.21 3.26 -11.76
N HIS A 3 -22.58 2.96 -10.52
CA HIS A 3 -22.14 3.67 -9.32
C HIS A 3 -20.63 3.54 -9.09
N TYR A 4 -20.04 2.39 -9.43
CA TYR A 4 -18.57 2.26 -9.40
C TYR A 4 -17.90 3.26 -10.34
N LYS A 5 -18.37 3.37 -11.58
CA LYS A 5 -17.82 4.37 -12.53
C LYS A 5 -18.04 5.78 -12.02
N ASP A 6 -19.23 6.09 -11.54
CA ASP A 6 -19.56 7.42 -11.01
C ASP A 6 -18.67 7.78 -9.81
N PHE A 7 -18.39 6.82 -8.93
CA PHE A 7 -17.46 6.98 -7.81
C PHE A 7 -16.03 7.25 -8.30
N ILE A 8 -15.51 6.47 -9.25
CA ILE A 8 -14.15 6.71 -9.79
C ILE A 8 -14.04 8.07 -10.48
N ILE A 9 -15.05 8.45 -11.27
CA ILE A 9 -15.12 9.77 -11.88
C ILE A 9 -15.11 10.86 -10.80
N LYS A 10 -15.88 10.70 -9.71
CA LYS A 10 -15.92 11.66 -8.60
C LYS A 10 -14.57 11.80 -7.89
N LEU A 11 -13.85 10.69 -7.73
CA LEU A 11 -12.50 10.66 -7.17
C LEU A 11 -11.46 11.35 -8.08
N GLN A 12 -11.69 11.35 -9.38
CA GLN A 12 -10.77 11.95 -10.36
C GLN A 12 -11.12 13.39 -10.72
N THR A 13 -12.35 13.84 -10.47
CA THR A 13 -12.82 15.15 -10.92
C THR A 13 -12.66 16.22 -9.86
N LEU A 14 -11.93 17.28 -10.20
CA LEU A 14 -11.83 18.52 -9.44
C LEU A 14 -12.67 19.59 -10.17
N ASP A 15 -13.80 19.96 -9.57
CA ASP A 15 -14.69 21.00 -10.10
C ASP A 15 -14.23 22.35 -9.55
N ILE A 16 -13.11 22.86 -10.06
CA ILE A 16 -12.55 24.16 -9.66
C ILE A 16 -13.34 25.26 -10.36
N LYS A 17 -13.87 26.20 -9.57
CA LYS A 17 -14.67 27.33 -10.04
C LYS A 17 -13.93 28.63 -9.86
N THR A 18 -14.37 29.66 -10.57
CA THR A 18 -13.94 31.05 -10.33
C THR A 18 -15.02 31.86 -9.63
N ALA A 19 -14.66 32.64 -8.63
CA ALA A 19 -15.55 33.59 -7.95
C ALA A 19 -14.95 35.00 -7.96
N GLN A 20 -15.80 36.03 -7.94
CA GLN A 20 -15.36 37.42 -7.83
C GLN A 20 -15.15 37.79 -6.36
N LYS A 21 -13.97 38.35 -6.03
CA LYS A 21 -13.64 38.87 -4.70
C LYS A 21 -13.42 40.38 -4.78
N ARG A 22 -13.92 41.11 -3.78
CA ARG A 22 -13.64 42.54 -3.60
C ARG A 22 -12.48 42.71 -2.64
N GLN A 23 -11.51 43.54 -3.00
CA GLN A 23 -10.45 43.95 -2.08
C GLN A 23 -10.94 45.12 -1.23
N ASP A 24 -11.06 44.94 0.09
CA ASP A 24 -11.64 45.93 1.00
C ASP A 24 -10.69 47.09 1.40
N GLU A 25 -9.44 47.10 0.93
CA GLU A 25 -8.39 47.97 1.48
C GLU A 25 -7.93 49.14 0.60
N SER A 26 -8.62 49.50 -0.50
CA SER A 26 -8.18 50.65 -1.32
C SER A 26 -9.31 51.55 -1.82
N ARG A 27 -8.95 52.83 -2.09
CA ARG A 27 -9.86 53.88 -2.59
C ARG A 27 -10.48 53.57 -3.96
N ASN A 28 -10.05 52.50 -4.63
CA ASN A 28 -10.64 51.94 -5.84
C ASN A 28 -10.77 50.42 -5.68
N PRO A 29 -11.97 49.88 -5.38
CA PRO A 29 -12.15 48.44 -5.27
C PRO A 29 -11.95 47.79 -6.65
N GLU A 30 -10.81 47.15 -6.86
CA GLU A 30 -10.62 46.26 -8.00
C GLU A 30 -11.30 44.92 -7.70
N ASN A 31 -12.23 44.52 -8.59
CA ASN A 31 -12.76 43.17 -8.58
C ASN A 31 -11.72 42.26 -9.23
N PHE A 32 -11.36 41.18 -8.57
CA PHE A 32 -10.52 40.14 -9.16
C PHE A 32 -11.16 38.76 -8.99
N SER A 33 -10.89 37.90 -9.97
CA SER A 33 -11.33 36.51 -9.94
C SER A 33 -10.41 35.69 -9.04
N ILE A 34 -10.97 34.81 -8.22
CA ILE A 34 -10.24 33.82 -7.43
C ILE A 34 -10.70 32.41 -7.77
N TYR A 35 -9.81 31.43 -7.66
CA TYR A 35 -10.18 30.03 -7.72
C TYR A 35 -10.85 29.59 -6.42
N VAL A 36 -11.87 28.73 -6.52
CA VAL A 36 -12.65 28.21 -5.39
C VAL A 36 -12.97 26.73 -5.61
N ILE A 37 -12.77 25.93 -4.57
CA ILE A 37 -13.16 24.51 -4.52
C ILE A 37 -13.85 24.15 -3.19
N SER A 38 -14.25 25.14 -2.40
CA SER A 38 -14.87 24.96 -1.08
C SER A 38 -16.14 24.11 -1.11
N HIS A 39 -16.90 24.13 -2.22
CA HIS A 39 -18.06 23.26 -2.42
C HIS A 39 -17.70 21.77 -2.52
N GLN A 40 -16.43 21.45 -2.72
CA GLN A 40 -15.88 20.09 -2.67
C GLN A 40 -14.94 19.86 -1.45
N ASN A 41 -14.90 20.77 -0.47
CA ASN A 41 -14.21 20.52 0.79
C ASN A 41 -15.17 19.75 1.75
N PRO A 42 -14.81 18.56 2.26
CA PRO A 42 -15.69 17.76 3.13
C PRO A 42 -16.02 18.41 4.48
N TYR A 43 -15.24 19.42 4.90
CA TYR A 43 -15.46 20.16 6.15
C TYR A 43 -16.38 21.37 5.95
N LEU A 44 -16.55 21.83 4.71
CA LEU A 44 -17.35 23.01 4.36
C LEU A 44 -18.63 22.66 3.58
N SER A 45 -18.67 21.50 2.94
CA SER A 45 -19.78 21.05 2.10
C SER A 45 -20.28 19.67 2.53
N ASP A 46 -21.36 19.67 3.32
CA ASP A 46 -22.08 18.45 3.70
C ASP A 46 -22.60 17.69 2.49
N THR A 47 -23.06 18.41 1.47
CA THR A 47 -23.52 17.83 0.21
C THR A 47 -22.43 16.99 -0.43
N PHE A 48 -21.22 17.55 -0.58
CA PHE A 48 -20.10 16.81 -1.16
C PHE A 48 -19.68 15.61 -0.31
N ARG A 49 -19.57 15.80 1.00
CA ARG A 49 -19.20 14.72 1.92
C ARG A 49 -20.18 13.56 1.86
N ASN A 50 -21.47 13.86 1.89
CA ASN A 50 -22.53 12.85 1.87
C ASN A 50 -22.61 12.15 0.52
N GLU A 51 -22.52 12.90 -0.59
CA GLU A 51 -22.50 12.33 -1.94
C GLU A 51 -21.30 11.39 -2.14
N LEU A 52 -20.10 11.79 -1.69
CA LEU A 52 -18.91 10.94 -1.79
C LEU A 52 -19.05 9.65 -0.97
N LYS A 53 -19.66 9.75 0.22
CA LYS A 53 -19.95 8.58 1.07
C LYS A 53 -20.97 7.65 0.43
N GLU A 54 -22.08 8.19 -0.09
CA GLU A 54 -23.14 7.42 -0.74
C GLU A 54 -22.61 6.71 -1.99
N LEU A 55 -21.89 7.43 -2.86
CA LEU A 55 -21.26 6.86 -4.05
C LEU A 55 -20.29 5.74 -3.69
N LYS A 56 -19.49 5.91 -2.63
CA LYS A 56 -18.61 4.85 -2.13
C LYS A 56 -19.38 3.60 -1.74
N GLU A 57 -20.45 3.74 -0.95
CA GLU A 57 -21.27 2.61 -0.49
C GLU A 57 -21.94 1.88 -1.66
N LEU A 58 -22.50 2.62 -2.62
CA LEU A 58 -23.09 2.07 -3.83
C LEU A 58 -22.04 1.42 -4.76
N ALA A 59 -20.85 2.00 -4.85
CA ALA A 59 -19.74 1.44 -5.60
C ALA A 59 -19.25 0.11 -5.01
N VAL A 60 -19.24 -0.03 -3.69
CA VAL A 60 -18.91 -1.30 -3.03
C VAL A 60 -19.92 -2.38 -3.43
N ILE A 61 -21.22 -2.08 -3.38
CA ILE A 61 -22.27 -3.02 -3.81
C ILE A 61 -22.07 -3.42 -5.28
N ASP A 62 -21.83 -2.43 -6.15
CA ASP A 62 -21.57 -2.66 -7.57
C ASP A 62 -20.39 -3.61 -7.82
N ILE A 63 -19.33 -3.47 -7.03
CA ILE A 63 -18.09 -4.25 -7.17
C ILE A 63 -18.24 -5.64 -6.59
N LEU A 64 -18.92 -5.80 -5.46
CA LEU A 64 -19.16 -7.10 -4.83
C LEU A 64 -20.09 -8.01 -5.66
N ASN A 65 -20.86 -7.44 -6.59
CA ASN A 65 -21.63 -8.21 -7.57
C ASN A 65 -20.80 -8.80 -8.72
N LEU A 66 -19.50 -8.49 -8.78
CA LEU A 66 -18.60 -9.04 -9.80
C LEU A 66 -17.96 -10.36 -9.35
N SER A 67 -17.43 -11.10 -10.32
CA SER A 67 -16.55 -12.24 -9.99
C SER A 67 -15.27 -11.76 -9.30
N SER A 68 -14.66 -12.62 -8.47
CA SER A 68 -13.43 -12.30 -7.74
C SER A 68 -12.31 -11.75 -8.63
N ASP A 69 -12.19 -12.24 -9.87
CA ASP A 69 -11.16 -11.77 -10.83
C ASP A 69 -11.44 -10.36 -11.30
N GLN A 70 -12.72 -10.08 -11.59
CA GLN A 70 -13.15 -8.77 -12.04
C GLN A 70 -13.02 -7.75 -10.91
N ILE A 71 -13.27 -8.15 -9.66
CA ILE A 71 -12.98 -7.34 -8.47
C ILE A 71 -11.49 -7.03 -8.40
N GLN A 72 -10.62 -8.05 -8.46
CA GLN A 72 -9.17 -7.85 -8.41
C GLN A 72 -8.65 -6.98 -9.55
N LEU A 73 -9.16 -7.18 -10.77
CA LEU A 73 -8.83 -6.36 -11.93
C LEU A 73 -9.27 -4.90 -11.73
N GLN A 74 -10.48 -4.68 -11.17
CA GLN A 74 -10.94 -3.33 -10.85
C GLN A 74 -10.07 -2.69 -9.77
N LEU A 75 -9.74 -3.40 -8.69
CA LEU A 75 -8.86 -2.90 -7.63
C LEU A 75 -7.45 -2.61 -8.13
N HIS A 76 -6.90 -3.44 -9.02
CA HIS A 76 -5.59 -3.19 -9.64
C HIS A 76 -5.58 -1.89 -10.45
N ARG A 77 -6.64 -1.61 -11.20
CA ARG A 77 -6.77 -0.35 -11.97
C ARG A 77 -6.84 0.89 -11.09
N LEU A 78 -7.22 0.76 -9.81
CA LEU A 78 -7.16 1.86 -8.85
C LEU A 78 -5.74 2.24 -8.44
N GLY A 79 -4.75 1.41 -8.78
CA GLY A 79 -3.33 1.72 -8.56
C GLY A 79 -2.89 3.01 -9.29
N GLU A 80 -3.37 3.24 -10.51
CA GLU A 80 -3.07 4.47 -11.27
C GLU A 80 -3.63 5.71 -10.56
N LEU A 81 -4.88 5.63 -10.10
CA LEU A 81 -5.52 6.71 -9.34
C LEU A 81 -4.77 7.02 -8.03
N ARG A 82 -4.26 6.00 -7.35
CA ARG A 82 -3.45 6.17 -6.14
C ARG A 82 -2.14 6.88 -6.42
N GLU A 83 -1.52 6.54 -7.54
CA GLU A 83 -0.28 7.18 -7.97
C GLU A 83 -0.50 8.67 -8.28
N HIS A 84 -1.64 9.04 -8.87
CA HIS A 84 -1.97 10.46 -9.10
C HIS A 84 -2.06 11.26 -7.79
N TYR A 85 -2.67 10.69 -6.73
CA TYR A 85 -2.67 11.33 -5.42
C TYR A 85 -1.25 11.46 -4.85
N HIS A 86 -0.42 10.41 -4.99
CA HIS A 86 0.97 10.46 -4.54
C HIS A 86 1.77 11.56 -5.25
N GLN A 87 1.61 11.65 -6.57
CA GLN A 87 2.26 12.68 -7.41
C GLN A 87 1.81 14.09 -7.04
N PHE A 88 0.53 14.30 -6.75
CA PHE A 88 0.03 15.59 -6.25
C PHE A 88 0.75 16.01 -4.96
N TRP A 89 0.79 15.13 -3.96
CA TRP A 89 1.45 15.44 -2.68
C TRP A 89 2.95 15.62 -2.84
N ASN A 90 3.57 14.85 -3.72
CA ASN A 90 4.99 14.96 -4.04
C ASN A 90 5.32 16.32 -4.67
N SER A 91 4.50 16.76 -5.63
CA SER A 91 4.63 18.05 -6.31
C SER A 91 4.44 19.22 -5.34
N LEU A 92 3.44 19.12 -4.46
CA LEU A 92 3.20 20.13 -3.43
C LEU A 92 4.36 20.25 -2.44
N LYS A 93 4.93 19.11 -2.01
CA LYS A 93 6.02 19.07 -1.02
C LYS A 93 7.35 19.59 -1.59
N HIS A 94 7.60 19.37 -2.87
CA HIS A 94 8.86 19.74 -3.53
C HIS A 94 8.71 20.97 -4.44
N SER A 95 7.61 21.71 -4.32
CA SER A 95 7.45 22.97 -5.04
C SER A 95 8.44 24.01 -4.51
N ASP A 96 9.08 24.73 -5.42
CA ASP A 96 9.95 25.87 -5.10
C ASP A 96 9.15 27.09 -4.61
N VAL A 97 7.82 27.05 -4.73
CA VAL A 97 6.90 28.08 -4.24
C VAL A 97 6.34 27.67 -2.87
N PRO A 98 6.68 28.37 -1.78
CA PRO A 98 6.13 28.05 -0.46
C PRO A 98 4.62 28.30 -0.41
N VAL A 99 3.90 27.40 0.25
CA VAL A 99 2.51 27.65 0.68
C VAL A 99 2.50 28.83 1.66
N GLY A 100 1.60 29.81 1.46
CA GLY A 100 1.59 31.07 2.19
C GLY A 100 2.41 32.21 1.55
N SER A 101 2.93 32.02 0.34
CA SER A 101 3.59 33.10 -0.43
C SER A 101 2.58 33.89 -1.27
N GLU A 102 2.99 35.03 -1.84
CA GLU A 102 2.16 35.79 -2.79
C GLU A 102 2.03 35.10 -4.17
N HIS A 103 2.77 34.01 -4.38
CA HIS A 103 2.91 33.29 -5.65
C HIS A 103 2.05 32.02 -5.74
N LEU A 104 0.96 31.92 -4.99
CA LEU A 104 0.13 30.69 -4.94
C LEU A 104 -0.47 30.29 -6.30
N THR A 105 -0.59 31.25 -7.21
CA THR A 105 -1.05 30.96 -8.57
C THR A 105 0.02 30.22 -9.37
N ASP A 106 1.30 30.58 -9.19
CA ASP A 106 2.44 29.86 -9.76
C ASP A 106 2.57 28.47 -9.14
N LEU A 107 2.34 28.36 -7.82
CA LEU A 107 2.23 27.06 -7.13
C LEU A 107 1.12 26.19 -7.75
N LEU A 108 -0.09 26.73 -7.94
CA LEU A 108 -1.19 25.98 -8.54
C LEU A 108 -0.81 25.41 -9.91
N TYR A 109 -0.10 26.20 -10.73
CA TYR A 109 0.34 25.75 -12.04
C TYR A 109 1.46 24.70 -11.97
N SER A 110 2.37 24.78 -11.00
CA SER A 110 3.42 23.77 -10.83
C SER A 110 2.90 22.40 -10.39
N LEU A 111 1.66 22.33 -9.87
CA LEU A 111 1.01 21.07 -9.47
C LEU A 111 0.50 20.24 -10.65
N ASN A 112 0.46 20.79 -11.88
CA ASN A 112 0.03 20.10 -13.09
C ASN A 112 -1.29 19.31 -12.92
N LEU A 113 -2.31 19.94 -12.31
CA LEU A 113 -3.55 19.24 -11.94
C LEU A 113 -4.26 18.58 -13.12
N ASN A 114 -4.11 19.10 -14.32
CA ASN A 114 -4.68 18.55 -15.56
C ASN A 114 -4.01 17.23 -16.01
N GLU A 115 -2.80 16.95 -15.55
CA GLU A 115 -2.13 15.66 -15.80
C GLU A 115 -2.58 14.59 -14.79
N LEU A 116 -2.98 15.02 -13.59
CA LEU A 116 -3.32 14.12 -12.47
C LEU A 116 -4.83 13.88 -12.33
N PHE A 117 -5.65 14.88 -12.67
CA PHE A 117 -7.09 14.92 -12.41
C PHE A 117 -7.87 15.41 -13.63
N ILE A 118 -9.16 15.06 -13.65
CA ILE A 118 -10.12 15.65 -14.57
C ILE A 118 -10.49 17.02 -14.01
N VAL A 119 -10.15 18.09 -14.74
CA VAL A 119 -10.42 19.47 -14.30
C VAL A 119 -11.21 20.20 -15.40
N PRO A 120 -12.55 20.05 -15.44
CA PRO A 120 -13.35 20.44 -16.61
C PRO A 120 -13.36 21.94 -16.90
N GLU A 121 -13.26 22.77 -15.87
CA GLU A 121 -13.42 24.22 -15.93
C GLU A 121 -12.13 24.99 -15.58
N LEU A 122 -11.00 24.30 -15.40
CA LEU A 122 -9.72 24.99 -15.18
C LEU A 122 -9.19 25.53 -16.51
N SER A 123 -9.70 26.69 -16.90
CA SER A 123 -9.20 27.43 -18.04
C SER A 123 -8.09 28.37 -17.57
N PHE A 124 -6.89 28.20 -18.14
CA PHE A 124 -5.71 29.02 -17.87
C PHE A 124 -5.87 30.48 -18.37
N GLN A 125 -7.06 30.86 -18.88
CA GLN A 125 -7.36 32.14 -19.51
C GLN A 125 -8.20 33.07 -18.61
N ASP A 126 -8.67 32.62 -17.44
CA ASP A 126 -9.62 33.37 -16.61
C ASP A 126 -8.98 34.42 -15.68
N HIS A 127 -7.65 34.62 -15.77
CA HIS A 127 -6.86 35.55 -14.95
C HIS A 127 -7.14 35.44 -13.43
N ALA A 128 -7.68 34.31 -12.98
CA ALA A 128 -8.03 34.08 -11.59
C ALA A 128 -6.79 33.78 -10.76
N LYS A 129 -6.82 34.21 -9.50
CA LYS A 129 -5.72 34.02 -8.55
C LYS A 129 -6.05 32.91 -7.55
N ALA A 130 -5.07 32.09 -7.23
CA ALA A 130 -5.14 31.21 -6.08
C ALA A 130 -4.83 32.00 -4.80
N ASP A 131 -5.59 31.77 -3.74
CA ASP A 131 -5.31 32.26 -2.39
C ASP A 131 -5.10 31.10 -1.40
N ASP A 132 -4.72 31.42 -0.16
CA ASP A 132 -4.42 30.41 0.86
C ASP A 132 -5.62 29.51 1.17
N TYR A 133 -6.83 30.08 1.12
CA TYR A 133 -8.07 29.34 1.33
C TYR A 133 -8.27 28.30 0.22
N PHE A 134 -8.08 28.71 -1.04
CA PHE A 134 -8.16 27.79 -2.16
C PHE A 134 -7.16 26.63 -2.05
N ILE A 135 -5.89 26.90 -1.72
CA ILE A 135 -4.87 25.85 -1.59
C ILE A 135 -5.18 24.90 -0.43
N THR A 136 -5.71 25.42 0.68
CA THR A 136 -6.14 24.61 1.82
C THR A 136 -7.34 23.73 1.45
N ASP A 137 -8.36 24.32 0.82
CA ASP A 137 -9.55 23.60 0.37
C ASP A 137 -9.21 22.52 -0.65
N LEU A 138 -8.28 22.79 -1.58
CA LEU A 138 -7.81 21.82 -2.56
C LEU A 138 -7.15 20.61 -1.87
N GLN A 139 -6.27 20.86 -0.90
CA GLN A 139 -5.61 19.79 -0.15
C GLN A 139 -6.62 18.93 0.62
N ASP A 140 -7.57 19.56 1.32
CA ASP A 140 -8.61 18.83 2.06
C ASP A 140 -9.52 18.03 1.12
N SER A 141 -9.88 18.61 -0.02
CA SER A 141 -10.68 17.99 -1.06
C SER A 141 -9.98 16.76 -1.66
N ILE A 142 -8.67 16.82 -1.89
CA ILE A 142 -7.86 15.69 -2.38
C ILE A 142 -7.68 14.62 -1.31
N ARG A 143 -7.40 15.02 -0.06
CA ARG A 143 -7.28 14.09 1.07
C ARG A 143 -8.58 13.32 1.30
N ALA A 144 -9.73 13.98 1.19
CA ALA A 144 -11.04 13.35 1.30
C ALA A 144 -11.23 12.23 0.27
N ARG A 145 -10.84 12.48 -0.98
CA ARG A 145 -10.94 11.51 -2.08
C ARG A 145 -9.98 10.34 -1.89
N GLN A 146 -8.73 10.62 -1.50
CA GLN A 146 -7.75 9.58 -1.19
C GLN A 146 -8.26 8.67 -0.04
N ASN A 147 -8.76 9.26 1.03
CA ASN A 147 -9.33 8.49 2.15
C ASN A 147 -10.55 7.67 1.70
N ALA A 148 -11.43 8.24 0.88
CA ALA A 148 -12.58 7.52 0.35
C ALA A 148 -12.17 6.32 -0.53
N LEU A 149 -11.09 6.45 -1.32
CA LEU A 149 -10.52 5.35 -2.08
C LEU A 149 -9.97 4.25 -1.16
N GLU A 150 -9.19 4.62 -0.14
CA GLU A 150 -8.64 3.66 0.82
C GLU A 150 -9.74 2.91 1.59
N GLU A 151 -10.77 3.63 2.05
CA GLU A 151 -11.94 3.05 2.72
C GLU A 151 -12.73 2.12 1.79
N PHE A 152 -12.87 2.50 0.52
CA PHE A 152 -13.52 1.67 -0.50
C PHE A 152 -12.78 0.34 -0.66
N GLU A 153 -11.46 0.38 -0.86
CA GLU A 153 -10.63 -0.81 -1.02
C GLU A 153 -10.69 -1.72 0.21
N GLN A 154 -10.63 -1.13 1.41
CA GLN A 154 -10.79 -1.87 2.66
C GLN A 154 -12.17 -2.50 2.79
N SER A 155 -13.23 -1.81 2.38
CA SER A 155 -14.61 -2.33 2.42
C SER A 155 -14.78 -3.53 1.50
N VAL A 156 -14.27 -3.43 0.27
CA VAL A 156 -14.27 -4.54 -0.70
C VAL A 156 -13.43 -5.71 -0.16
N PHE A 157 -12.25 -5.45 0.40
CA PHE A 157 -11.39 -6.48 0.97
C PHE A 157 -12.04 -7.21 2.16
N LYS A 158 -12.70 -6.48 3.06
CA LYS A 158 -13.41 -7.07 4.21
C LYS A 158 -14.59 -7.94 3.74
N ALA A 159 -15.40 -7.44 2.82
CA ALA A 159 -16.57 -8.16 2.33
C ALA A 159 -16.20 -9.43 1.53
N THR A 160 -15.13 -9.36 0.72
CA THR A 160 -14.62 -10.53 -0.03
C THR A 160 -13.98 -11.60 0.88
N ARG A 161 -13.49 -11.23 2.08
CA ARG A 161 -13.03 -12.18 3.10
C ARG A 161 -14.18 -12.82 3.89
N GLN A 162 -15.18 -12.04 4.28
CA GLN A 162 -16.32 -12.52 5.06
C GLN A 162 -17.24 -13.46 4.24
N GLY A 163 -17.33 -13.29 2.92
CA GLY A 163 -18.05 -14.22 2.04
C GLY A 163 -17.48 -15.65 2.03
N LYS A 164 -16.18 -15.83 2.34
CA LYS A 164 -15.53 -17.15 2.38
C LYS A 164 -15.77 -17.95 3.66
N GLU A 165 -16.31 -17.35 4.72
CA GLU A 165 -16.68 -18.06 5.97
C GLU A 165 -18.12 -18.60 5.95
N ALA A 166 -19.00 -18.08 5.09
CA ALA A 166 -20.41 -18.49 5.02
C ALA A 166 -20.70 -19.61 4.00
N GLU A 167 -19.81 -19.87 3.03
CA GLU A 167 -19.97 -20.91 2.01
C GLU A 167 -19.04 -22.11 2.27
N LYS A 168 -19.27 -22.82 3.37
CA LYS A 168 -18.83 -24.22 3.54
C LYS A 168 -20.05 -25.14 3.63
N THR A 169 -20.73 -25.33 2.51
CA THR A 169 -21.44 -26.58 2.21
C THR A 169 -21.58 -26.73 0.70
N ASP A 170 -21.25 -27.94 0.25
CA ASP A 170 -21.40 -28.51 -1.10
C ASP A 170 -20.38 -28.15 -2.19
N ASN A 171 -19.30 -28.95 -2.17
CA ASN A 171 -18.75 -29.73 -3.28
C ASN A 171 -19.00 -29.20 -4.71
N ILE A 172 -17.96 -28.58 -5.30
CA ILE A 172 -17.35 -28.89 -6.60
C ILE A 172 -15.95 -28.24 -6.61
N LYS A 173 -14.90 -28.99 -6.96
CA LYS A 173 -13.51 -28.50 -7.05
C LYS A 173 -13.38 -27.37 -8.09
N PRO A 174 -12.83 -26.19 -7.76
CA PRO A 174 -12.32 -25.25 -8.75
C PRO A 174 -10.81 -25.06 -8.62
N VAL A 175 -10.17 -24.88 -9.76
CA VAL A 175 -8.75 -24.57 -9.94
C VAL A 175 -8.38 -23.33 -9.12
N LYS A 176 -7.38 -23.46 -8.24
CA LYS A 176 -6.90 -22.45 -7.28
C LYS A 176 -6.44 -21.19 -8.00
N LYS A 177 -7.03 -20.04 -7.66
CA LYS A 177 -6.43 -18.73 -7.90
C LYS A 177 -5.55 -18.39 -6.71
N GLU A 178 -4.26 -18.31 -6.99
CA GLU A 178 -3.24 -18.11 -5.98
C GLU A 178 -3.37 -16.72 -5.35
N GLU A 179 -3.49 -16.71 -4.03
CA GLU A 179 -3.47 -15.51 -3.21
C GLU A 179 -2.14 -14.76 -3.42
N PRO A 180 -2.11 -13.42 -3.27
CA PRO A 180 -0.87 -12.65 -3.35
C PRO A 180 0.08 -13.10 -2.22
N LYS A 181 1.01 -13.97 -2.58
CA LYS A 181 2.03 -14.55 -1.71
C LYS A 181 3.39 -13.93 -2.01
N PRO A 182 4.32 -13.92 -1.04
CA PRO A 182 5.71 -13.58 -1.30
C PRO A 182 6.27 -14.44 -2.43
N VAL A 183 6.75 -13.80 -3.49
CA VAL A 183 7.45 -14.46 -4.60
C VAL A 183 8.94 -14.18 -4.45
N PHE A 184 9.72 -15.24 -4.23
CA PHE A 184 11.17 -15.15 -4.19
C PHE A 184 11.72 -15.12 -5.61
N LYS A 185 12.68 -14.23 -5.89
CA LYS A 185 13.36 -14.25 -7.20
C LYS A 185 14.12 -15.56 -7.38
N GLU A 186 13.99 -16.18 -8.56
CA GLU A 186 14.64 -17.46 -8.89
C GLU A 186 16.13 -17.47 -8.58
N SER A 187 16.81 -16.34 -8.82
CA SER A 187 18.25 -16.17 -8.59
C SER A 187 18.69 -16.38 -7.15
N VAL A 188 17.79 -16.31 -6.17
CA VAL A 188 18.15 -16.40 -4.73
C VAL A 188 17.56 -17.61 -4.00
N ILE A 189 16.64 -18.35 -4.63
CA ILE A 189 15.91 -19.44 -3.95
C ILE A 189 16.87 -20.55 -3.51
N ALA A 190 17.77 -20.98 -4.40
CA ALA A 190 18.72 -22.06 -4.11
C ALA A 190 19.67 -21.67 -2.96
N GLU A 191 20.21 -20.45 -2.99
CA GLU A 191 21.11 -19.95 -1.94
C GLU A 191 20.38 -19.81 -0.60
N LEU A 192 19.18 -19.22 -0.60
CA LEU A 192 18.36 -19.08 0.60
C LEU A 192 18.03 -20.44 1.21
N TYR A 193 17.60 -21.41 0.39
CA TYR A 193 17.28 -22.75 0.84
C TYR A 193 18.48 -23.43 1.51
N GLU A 194 19.65 -23.40 0.88
CA GLU A 194 20.87 -24.01 1.44
C GLU A 194 21.27 -23.39 2.77
N LEU A 195 21.05 -22.07 2.96
CA LEU A 195 21.35 -21.37 4.21
C LEU A 195 20.40 -21.70 5.36
N VAL A 196 19.11 -21.90 5.05
CA VAL A 196 18.07 -22.00 6.09
C VAL A 196 17.62 -23.44 6.35
N LYS A 197 17.83 -24.40 5.43
CA LYS A 197 17.35 -25.79 5.57
C LYS A 197 17.83 -26.47 6.86
N ASP A 198 19.06 -26.19 7.31
CA ASP A 198 19.64 -26.82 8.51
C ASP A 198 18.95 -26.37 9.80
N TYR A 199 18.16 -25.29 9.76
CA TYR A 199 17.31 -24.86 10.86
C TYR A 199 15.96 -25.59 10.91
N PHE A 200 15.67 -26.49 9.97
CA PHE A 200 14.44 -27.28 9.94
C PHE A 200 14.76 -28.77 10.09
N LYS A 201 13.76 -29.59 10.39
CA LYS A 201 13.96 -31.04 10.42
C LYS A 201 14.17 -31.55 8.98
N PRO A 202 14.96 -32.61 8.75
CA PRO A 202 15.12 -33.20 7.41
C PRO A 202 13.79 -33.59 6.75
N ILE A 203 12.79 -33.99 7.53
CA ILE A 203 11.44 -34.32 7.03
C ILE A 203 10.70 -33.10 6.47
N ASP A 204 11.02 -31.89 6.93
CA ASP A 204 10.39 -30.64 6.52
C ASP A 204 11.12 -29.98 5.32
N HIS A 205 12.28 -30.52 4.92
CA HIS A 205 13.11 -29.97 3.84
C HIS A 205 12.39 -29.89 2.47
N PRO A 206 11.61 -30.89 2.04
CA PRO A 206 10.87 -30.80 0.79
C PRO A 206 9.83 -29.67 0.82
N GLN A 207 9.09 -29.56 1.92
CA GLN A 207 8.04 -28.55 2.09
C GLN A 207 8.60 -27.13 2.22
N LEU A 208 9.74 -26.97 2.88
CA LEU A 208 10.48 -25.71 2.87
C LEU A 208 10.89 -25.30 1.45
N LYS A 209 11.38 -26.24 0.65
CA LYS A 209 11.77 -25.97 -0.74
C LYS A 209 10.56 -25.54 -1.57
N SER A 210 9.48 -26.31 -1.50
CA SER A 210 8.17 -26.02 -2.11
C SER A 210 7.65 -24.62 -1.75
N LEU A 211 7.73 -24.27 -0.48
CA LEU A 211 7.28 -22.96 0.01
C LEU A 211 8.12 -21.80 -0.55
N LEU A 212 9.43 -21.99 -0.74
CA LEU A 212 10.32 -20.98 -1.32
C LEU A 212 10.22 -20.89 -2.85
N THR A 213 9.92 -22.00 -3.54
CA THR A 213 9.71 -22.03 -5.00
C THR A 213 8.30 -21.61 -5.43
N GLY A 214 7.36 -21.52 -4.49
CA GLY A 214 5.95 -21.28 -4.80
C GLY A 214 5.24 -22.51 -5.36
N GLU A 215 5.86 -23.68 -5.30
CA GLU A 215 5.29 -24.94 -5.78
C GLU A 215 4.51 -25.60 -4.63
N ILE A 216 3.18 -25.70 -4.77
CA ILE A 216 2.26 -26.52 -3.93
C ILE A 216 1.82 -25.88 -2.58
N GLU A 217 0.70 -26.37 -2.07
CA GLU A 217 0.05 -26.01 -0.80
C GLU A 217 0.77 -26.68 0.39
N VAL A 218 1.08 -25.90 1.42
CA VAL A 218 1.82 -26.33 2.61
C VAL A 218 0.92 -27.20 3.50
N GLU A 219 1.38 -28.40 3.88
CA GLU A 219 0.59 -29.33 4.72
C GLU A 219 0.52 -28.91 6.20
N HIS A 220 1.59 -28.28 6.72
CA HIS A 220 1.70 -27.83 8.11
C HIS A 220 2.69 -26.67 8.30
N THR A 221 2.59 -25.97 9.43
CA THR A 221 3.55 -24.91 9.77
C THR A 221 4.95 -25.47 10.01
N LEU A 222 5.96 -24.86 9.39
CA LEU A 222 7.36 -25.26 9.51
C LEU A 222 7.98 -24.73 10.81
N ALA A 223 8.55 -25.62 11.61
CA ALA A 223 9.16 -25.25 12.89
C ALA A 223 10.64 -24.88 12.73
N PHE A 224 10.92 -23.58 12.73
CA PHE A 224 12.28 -23.05 12.70
C PHE A 224 12.98 -23.26 14.04
N ARG A 225 14.13 -23.93 14.03
CA ARG A 225 14.91 -24.29 15.24
C ARG A 225 15.81 -23.16 15.77
N GLY A 226 15.87 -22.02 15.09
CA GLY A 226 16.53 -20.82 15.60
C GLY A 226 15.57 -19.91 16.37
N ALA A 227 16.11 -18.78 16.86
CA ALA A 227 15.31 -17.75 17.51
C ALA A 227 14.43 -17.02 16.49
N GLY A 228 13.19 -16.68 16.86
CA GLY A 228 12.20 -16.14 15.92
C GLY A 228 12.62 -14.86 15.20
N ASN A 229 13.42 -14.01 15.86
CA ASN A 229 13.95 -12.81 15.21
C ASN A 229 14.92 -13.09 14.07
N GLN A 230 15.57 -14.26 14.04
CA GLN A 230 16.56 -14.58 13.01
C GLN A 230 15.92 -14.81 11.65
N LEU A 231 14.84 -15.61 11.61
CA LEU A 231 14.13 -15.91 10.37
C LEU A 231 13.34 -14.69 9.88
N ALA A 232 12.70 -13.96 10.81
CA ALA A 232 11.99 -12.72 10.48
C ALA A 232 12.93 -11.65 9.91
N ASP A 233 14.14 -11.51 10.47
CA ASP A 233 15.16 -10.59 9.98
C ASP A 233 15.70 -10.99 8.60
N ALA A 234 15.87 -12.30 8.34
CA ALA A 234 16.23 -12.78 7.01
C ALA A 234 15.19 -12.38 5.95
N PHE A 235 13.90 -12.61 6.21
CA PHE A 235 12.84 -12.20 5.29
C PHE A 235 12.76 -10.69 5.11
N LYS A 236 12.98 -9.91 6.17
CA LYS A 236 13.08 -8.46 6.08
C LYS A 236 14.20 -8.02 5.15
N GLN A 237 15.41 -8.54 5.33
CA GLN A 237 16.57 -8.16 4.50
C GLN A 237 16.33 -8.48 3.02
N LEU A 238 15.72 -9.64 2.73
CA LEU A 238 15.35 -10.02 1.37
C LEU A 238 14.27 -9.11 0.78
N PHE A 239 13.27 -8.74 1.57
CA PHE A 239 12.21 -7.82 1.17
C PHE A 239 12.75 -6.42 0.86
N GLU A 240 13.57 -5.86 1.75
CA GLU A 240 14.18 -4.53 1.58
C GLU A 240 15.13 -4.46 0.39
N ALA A 241 15.73 -5.60 0.01
CA ALA A 241 16.56 -5.74 -1.18
C ALA A 241 15.78 -6.04 -2.48
N ASN A 242 14.43 -6.06 -2.45
CA ASN A 242 13.58 -6.47 -3.57
C ASN A 242 13.91 -7.87 -4.12
N LEU A 243 14.32 -8.79 -3.25
CA LEU A 243 14.51 -10.21 -3.55
C LEU A 243 13.26 -11.04 -3.25
N ILE A 244 12.37 -10.50 -2.43
CA ILE A 244 10.98 -10.92 -2.28
C ILE A 244 10.10 -9.84 -2.93
N ILE A 245 9.21 -10.25 -3.82
CA ILE A 245 8.27 -9.38 -4.54
C ILE A 245 6.85 -9.95 -4.46
N GLY A 246 5.86 -9.26 -5.05
CA GLY A 246 4.47 -9.76 -5.11
C GLY A 246 3.66 -9.60 -3.83
N CYS A 247 4.25 -9.05 -2.76
CA CYS A 247 3.57 -8.76 -1.51
C CYS A 247 4.06 -7.42 -0.90
N ASN A 248 3.27 -6.84 0.01
CA ASN A 248 3.69 -5.75 0.89
C ASN A 248 4.17 -6.28 2.26
N LYS A 249 4.65 -5.41 3.16
CA LYS A 249 5.16 -5.83 4.49
C LYS A 249 4.11 -6.55 5.33
N ALA A 250 2.85 -6.11 5.32
CA ALA A 250 1.77 -6.74 6.08
C ALA A 250 1.42 -8.14 5.55
N GLN A 251 1.46 -8.32 4.23
CA GLN A 251 1.28 -9.62 3.57
C GLN A 251 2.46 -10.56 3.86
N LEU A 252 3.70 -10.05 3.84
CA LEU A 252 4.87 -10.82 4.25
C LEU A 252 4.76 -11.29 5.71
N ILE A 253 4.32 -10.40 6.61
CA ILE A 253 4.07 -10.74 8.01
C ILE A 253 3.01 -11.84 8.14
N SER A 254 1.89 -11.70 7.43
CA SER A 254 0.81 -12.69 7.45
C SER A 254 1.28 -14.05 6.95
N TRP A 255 2.03 -14.07 5.85
CA TRP A 255 2.60 -15.28 5.28
C TRP A 255 3.60 -15.96 6.23
N ILE A 256 4.43 -15.18 6.96
CA ILE A 256 5.34 -15.74 7.97
C ILE A 256 4.55 -16.40 9.11
N ILE A 257 3.46 -15.76 9.57
CA ILE A 257 2.59 -16.31 10.64
C ILE A 257 1.93 -17.61 10.18
N GLU A 258 1.47 -17.65 8.93
CA GLU A 258 0.77 -18.81 8.37
C GLU A 258 1.67 -20.03 8.19
N HIS A 259 2.93 -19.82 7.83
CA HIS A 259 3.80 -20.93 7.41
C HIS A 259 4.93 -21.27 8.39
N PHE A 260 5.23 -20.42 9.37
CA PHE A 260 6.36 -20.65 10.27
C PHE A 260 5.99 -20.54 11.75
N THR A 261 6.64 -21.40 12.53
CA THR A 261 6.79 -21.27 13.97
C THR A 261 8.27 -21.20 14.31
N TYR A 262 8.62 -20.83 15.53
CA TYR A 262 10.02 -20.70 15.95
C TYR A 262 10.29 -21.34 17.31
N SER A 263 11.55 -21.65 17.59
CA SER A 263 11.96 -22.15 18.89
C SER A 263 12.33 -21.01 19.83
N ASP A 264 11.72 -20.99 21.01
CA ASP A 264 12.10 -20.12 22.12
C ASP A 264 12.32 -20.97 23.36
N LYS A 265 13.58 -21.04 23.81
CA LYS A 265 14.00 -21.84 24.97
C LYS A 265 13.53 -23.32 24.91
N GLY A 266 13.55 -23.90 23.72
CA GLY A 266 13.14 -25.29 23.48
C GLY A 266 11.64 -25.51 23.28
N ALA A 267 10.81 -24.49 23.46
CA ALA A 267 9.38 -24.54 23.13
C ALA A 267 9.12 -24.00 21.72
N VAL A 268 8.20 -24.64 20.98
CA VAL A 268 7.73 -24.12 19.69
C VAL A 268 6.69 -23.04 19.96
N LYS A 269 6.87 -21.86 19.37
CA LYS A 269 5.98 -20.72 19.49
C LYS A 269 5.51 -20.23 18.13
N ASN A 270 4.27 -19.75 18.10
CA ASN A 270 3.71 -19.05 16.95
C ASN A 270 4.23 -17.61 16.94
N TYR A 271 4.43 -17.06 15.74
CA TYR A 271 4.65 -15.63 15.60
C TYR A 271 3.38 -14.86 15.94
N SER A 272 3.54 -13.70 16.58
CA SER A 272 2.47 -12.71 16.68
C SER A 272 2.71 -11.57 15.70
N GLU A 273 1.63 -10.98 15.20
CA GLU A 273 1.69 -9.84 14.28
C GLU A 273 2.53 -8.69 14.87
N LYS A 274 2.29 -8.34 16.14
CA LYS A 274 3.07 -7.32 16.86
C LYS A 274 4.57 -7.62 16.88
N TYR A 275 4.95 -8.88 17.12
CA TYR A 275 6.36 -9.26 17.18
C TYR A 275 7.06 -9.11 15.82
N LEU A 276 6.39 -9.49 14.74
CA LEU A 276 6.93 -9.38 13.39
C LEU A 276 6.93 -7.92 12.88
N LEU A 277 5.92 -7.12 13.22
CA LEU A 277 5.90 -5.68 12.94
C LEU A 277 7.12 -4.97 13.55
N ASP A 278 7.47 -5.30 14.80
CA ASP A 278 8.63 -4.72 15.49
C ASP A 278 9.97 -4.99 14.77
N ILE A 279 10.04 -6.10 14.02
CA ILE A 279 11.25 -6.54 13.32
C ILE A 279 11.25 -6.02 11.87
N ILE A 280 10.17 -6.27 11.13
CA ILE A 280 10.06 -6.04 9.68
C ILE A 280 9.75 -4.57 9.34
N SER A 281 9.00 -3.86 10.18
CA SER A 281 8.49 -2.52 9.88
C SER A 281 9.17 -1.39 10.63
N SER A 282 9.48 -1.55 11.93
CA SER A 282 9.86 -0.42 12.79
C SER A 282 11.34 -0.36 13.18
N ASN A 283 12.18 -1.33 12.78
CA ASN A 283 13.58 -1.44 13.22
C ASN A 283 13.79 -1.45 14.75
N THR A 284 12.72 -1.57 15.56
CA THR A 284 12.79 -1.46 17.02
C THR A 284 13.39 -2.70 17.67
N LYS A 285 13.37 -3.84 16.97
CA LYS A 285 14.06 -5.08 17.38
C LYS A 285 15.12 -5.48 16.35
N THR A 286 16.35 -5.04 16.55
CA THR A 286 17.49 -5.48 15.73
C THR A 286 17.87 -6.92 16.04
N CYS A 287 18.04 -7.74 15.00
CA CYS A 287 18.55 -9.10 15.15
C CYS A 287 20.06 -9.07 15.46
N GLN A 288 20.43 -9.50 16.66
CA GLN A 288 21.84 -9.54 17.10
C GLN A 288 22.61 -10.76 16.55
N SER A 289 21.92 -11.72 15.96
CA SER A 289 22.53 -12.94 15.42
C SER A 289 21.83 -13.35 14.12
N PRO A 290 21.95 -12.55 13.06
CA PRO A 290 21.29 -12.84 11.78
C PRO A 290 21.84 -14.13 11.16
N ILE A 291 21.00 -14.83 10.41
CA ILE A 291 21.36 -16.08 9.70
C ILE A 291 21.97 -15.81 8.33
N LEU A 292 21.66 -14.64 7.76
CA LEU A 292 22.19 -14.19 6.47
C LEU A 292 22.43 -12.68 6.50
N ASN A 293 23.20 -12.20 5.53
CA ASN A 293 23.39 -10.78 5.26
C ASN A 293 23.15 -10.52 3.77
N VAL A 294 22.20 -9.66 3.44
CA VAL A 294 21.98 -9.21 2.05
C VAL A 294 22.78 -7.95 1.78
N ARG A 295 23.67 -7.98 0.80
CA ARG A 295 24.52 -6.83 0.42
C ARG A 295 24.48 -6.56 -1.07
N LYS A 296 24.65 -5.30 -1.44
CA LYS A 296 24.85 -4.90 -2.83
C LYS A 296 26.33 -5.07 -3.21
N LYS A 297 26.61 -5.92 -4.20
CA LYS A 297 27.93 -6.14 -4.79
C LYS A 297 27.81 -5.99 -6.31
N ASP A 298 28.65 -5.15 -6.91
CA ASP A 298 28.67 -4.90 -8.36
C ASP A 298 27.30 -4.54 -8.95
N GLY A 299 26.49 -3.78 -8.20
CA GLY A 299 25.16 -3.36 -8.62
C GLY A 299 24.02 -4.36 -8.33
N GLN A 300 24.33 -5.60 -7.96
CA GLN A 300 23.36 -6.65 -7.66
C GLN A 300 23.32 -7.01 -6.16
N PHE A 301 22.17 -7.43 -5.65
CA PHE A 301 22.06 -7.93 -4.28
C PHE A 301 22.45 -9.40 -4.22
N VAL A 302 23.32 -9.76 -3.27
CA VAL A 302 23.79 -11.13 -3.01
C VAL A 302 23.50 -11.53 -1.56
N ILE A 303 23.20 -12.81 -1.34
CA ILE A 303 22.99 -13.38 0.00
C ILE A 303 24.31 -13.97 0.49
N LEU A 304 24.77 -13.54 1.67
CA LEU A 304 25.99 -14.04 2.28
C LEU A 304 25.68 -14.81 3.57
N PRO A 305 26.25 -16.02 3.77
CA PRO A 305 26.22 -16.69 5.06
C PRO A 305 26.97 -15.87 6.10
N LEU A 306 26.40 -15.76 7.30
CA LEU A 306 27.14 -15.28 8.47
C LEU A 306 27.73 -16.49 9.19
N GLN A 307 29.03 -16.73 9.00
CA GLN A 307 29.71 -17.85 9.67
C GLN A 307 29.59 -17.71 11.19
N ARG A 308 28.92 -18.69 11.83
CA ARG A 308 29.13 -18.97 13.24
C ARG A 308 30.41 -19.78 13.35
N ASN A 309 31.45 -19.21 13.98
CA ASN A 309 32.56 -20.01 14.46
C ASN A 309 32.00 -21.06 15.42
N ASN A 310 31.90 -22.31 14.99
CA ASN A 310 31.56 -23.45 15.84
C ASN A 310 32.68 -23.66 16.86
N ARG A 311 32.67 -22.89 17.95
CA ARG A 311 33.23 -23.36 19.22
C ARG A 311 32.16 -24.19 19.90
N ASN A 312 32.20 -25.49 19.62
CA ASN A 312 31.96 -26.62 20.55
C ASN A 312 31.50 -27.86 19.77
N ASN A 313 32.44 -28.44 19.01
CA ASN A 313 32.54 -29.89 18.94
C ASN A 313 33.78 -30.27 19.75
N LYS A 314 33.57 -30.69 21.00
CA LYS A 314 34.47 -31.60 21.70
C LYS A 314 33.66 -32.36 22.73
N THR A 315 33.48 -33.65 22.40
CA THR A 315 33.27 -34.82 23.28
C THR A 315 32.11 -34.80 24.25
#